data_AF-A0A969P7N9-F1
#
_entry.id   AF-A0A969P7N9-F1
#
_cell.length_a   1.000
_cell.length_b   1.000
_cell.length_c   1.000
_cell.angle_alpha   90.00
_cell.angle_beta   90.00
_cell.angle_gamma   90.00
#
_symmetry.space_group_name_H-M   'P 1'
#
loop_
_entity.id
_entity.type
_entity.pdbx_description
1 polymer ?
#
loop_
_entity_poly.entity_id
_entity_poly.type
_entity_poly.pdbx_seq_one_letter_code
_entity_poly.pdbx_strand_id
1 'polypeptide(L)'
;MNKHFKTNYDIPILYFTQMIGLAMGMDPKDVGIGKEFVDAQPALSRITRQATKPPPIAHTDRDRSQPRRPARASGSPAPLPMPRMPKED
;
A
#
# COMPACT_ATOMS: atom_id res chain seq x y z
N MET A 1 14.97 5.55 -33.95
CA MET A 1 13.72 6.13 -34.47
C MET A 1 13.89 7.61 -34.82
N ASN A 2 14.07 8.50 -33.84
CA ASN A 2 14.20 9.96 -34.05
C ASN A 2 15.26 10.35 -35.09
N LYS A 3 16.48 9.79 -34.99
CA LYS A 3 17.57 10.03 -35.97
C LYS A 3 17.22 9.59 -37.40
N HIS A 4 16.46 8.52 -37.55
CA HIS A 4 16.11 7.97 -38.87
C HIS A 4 15.05 8.83 -39.58
N PHE A 5 14.08 9.35 -38.82
CA PHE A 5 12.96 10.14 -39.35
C PHE A 5 13.15 11.66 -39.23
N LYS A 6 14.31 12.12 -38.74
CA LYS A 6 14.60 13.54 -38.47
C LYS A 6 13.54 14.19 -37.56
N THR A 7 13.04 13.44 -36.57
CA THR A 7 12.08 13.91 -35.57
C THR A 7 12.73 14.07 -34.21
N ASN A 8 12.11 14.86 -33.34
CA ASN A 8 12.52 15.05 -31.94
C ASN A 8 11.31 14.78 -31.03
N TYR A 9 11.01 13.51 -30.81
CA TYR A 9 9.97 13.09 -29.86
C TYR A 9 10.59 12.84 -28.49
N ASP A 10 10.18 13.64 -27.51
CA ASP A 10 10.52 13.50 -26.09
C ASP A 10 9.30 12.98 -25.32
N ILE A 11 8.84 11.80 -25.72
CA ILE A 11 7.67 11.14 -25.12
C ILE A 11 8.17 10.08 -24.13
N PRO A 12 7.95 10.26 -22.81
CA PRO A 12 8.34 9.27 -21.81
C PRO A 12 7.46 8.02 -21.90
N ILE A 13 8.06 6.86 -21.64
CA ILE A 13 7.36 5.57 -21.55
C ILE A 13 7.31 5.18 -20.08
N LEU A 14 6.11 4.93 -19.56
CA LEU A 14 5.88 4.52 -18.18
C LEU A 14 5.15 3.17 -18.14
N TYR A 15 5.55 2.30 -17.21
CA TYR A 15 4.80 1.09 -16.93
C TYR A 15 3.59 1.37 -16.05
N PHE A 16 2.53 0.59 -16.24
CA PHE A 16 1.31 0.71 -15.44
C PHE A 16 1.57 0.58 -13.93
N THR A 17 2.44 -0.36 -13.53
CA THR A 17 2.82 -0.56 -12.12
C THR A 17 3.50 0.66 -11.50
N GLN A 18 4.31 1.39 -12.28
CA GLN A 18 4.94 2.64 -11.83
C GLN A 18 3.89 3.72 -11.58
N MET A 19 2.90 3.82 -12.49
CA MET A 19 1.79 4.77 -12.32
C MET A 19 0.93 4.44 -11.09
N ILE A 20 0.68 3.17 -10.82
CA ILE A 20 -0.01 2.75 -9.60
C ILE A 20 0.78 3.11 -8.34
N GLY A 21 2.09 2.89 -8.32
CA GLY A 21 2.93 3.26 -7.17
C GLY A 21 2.92 4.78 -6.91
N LEU A 22 3.00 5.60 -7.97
CA LEU A 22 2.83 7.05 -7.85
C LEU A 22 1.44 7.44 -7.32
N ALA A 23 0.38 6.80 -7.81
CA ALA A 23 -1.00 7.05 -7.35
C ALA A 23 -1.21 6.67 -5.87
N MET A 24 -0.46 5.69 -5.36
CA MET A 24 -0.45 5.31 -3.94
C MET A 24 0.44 6.21 -3.07
N GLY A 25 1.10 7.21 -3.65
CA GLY A 25 1.97 8.15 -2.93
C GLY A 25 3.36 7.60 -2.61
N MET A 26 3.84 6.57 -3.33
CA MET A 26 5.23 6.13 -3.23
C MET A 26 6.19 7.20 -3.78
N ASP A 27 7.44 7.21 -3.30
CA ASP A 27 8.45 8.11 -3.84
C ASP A 27 8.75 7.77 -5.31
N PRO A 28 8.87 8.76 -6.21
CA PRO A 28 9.19 8.52 -7.61
C PRO A 28 10.44 7.65 -7.84
N LYS A 29 11.45 7.73 -6.97
CA LYS A 29 12.67 6.93 -7.09
C LYS A 29 12.41 5.45 -6.80
N ASP A 30 11.51 5.15 -5.88
CA ASP A 30 11.18 3.77 -5.48
C ASP A 30 10.46 3.00 -6.60
N VAL A 31 9.65 3.71 -7.38
CA VAL A 31 8.98 3.16 -8.57
C VAL A 31 9.83 3.28 -9.84
N GLY A 32 11.07 3.78 -9.74
CA GLY A 32 12.04 3.82 -10.82
C GLY A 32 11.90 4.99 -11.80
N ILE A 33 11.24 6.08 -11.42
CA ILE A 33 11.30 7.35 -12.17
C ILE A 33 12.71 7.94 -12.08
N GLY A 34 13.20 8.49 -13.19
CA GLY A 34 14.57 8.97 -13.39
C GLY A 34 15.52 7.93 -13.97
N LYS A 35 15.05 6.70 -14.25
CA LYS A 35 15.84 5.64 -14.90
C LYS A 35 15.48 5.45 -16.37
N GLU A 36 14.45 6.16 -16.84
CA GLU A 36 13.99 6.17 -18.22
C GLU A 36 14.96 6.90 -19.16
N PHE A 37 14.88 6.58 -20.46
CA PHE A 37 15.70 7.21 -21.48
C PHE A 37 15.26 8.66 -21.80
N VAL A 38 13.98 8.97 -21.59
CA VAL A 38 13.37 10.28 -21.82
C VAL A 38 12.76 10.74 -20.51
N ASP A 39 13.26 11.84 -19.94
CA ASP A 39 12.83 12.36 -18.64
C ASP A 39 11.30 12.49 -18.53
N ALA A 40 10.72 11.79 -17.56
CA ALA A 40 9.29 11.79 -17.30
C ALA A 40 8.83 12.93 -16.39
N GLN A 41 9.74 13.63 -15.69
CA GLN A 41 9.40 14.71 -14.75
C GLN A 41 8.52 15.81 -15.37
N PRO A 42 8.75 16.28 -16.61
CA PRO A 42 7.91 17.31 -17.22
C PRO A 42 6.45 16.87 -17.40
N ALA A 43 6.23 15.59 -17.71
CA ALA A 43 4.89 15.01 -17.84
C ALA A 43 4.23 14.81 -16.47
N LEU A 44 4.98 14.29 -15.49
CA LEU A 44 4.49 14.00 -14.13
C LEU A 44 4.15 15.27 -13.34
N SER A 45 4.88 16.37 -13.56
CA SER A 45 4.67 17.66 -12.89
C SER A 45 3.24 18.21 -13.03
N ARG A 46 2.51 17.78 -14.09
CA ARG A 46 1.11 18.19 -14.30
C ARG A 46 0.12 17.42 -13.44
N ILE A 47 0.42 16.18 -13.08
CA ILE A 47 -0.49 15.26 -12.37
C ILE A 47 -0.21 15.20 -10.86
N THR A 48 1.03 15.40 -10.42
CA THR A 48 1.42 15.31 -8.99
C THR A 48 1.00 16.54 -8.17
N ARG A 49 0.35 17.55 -8.77
CA ARG A 49 -0.02 18.80 -8.08
C ARG A 49 -1.05 18.67 -6.95
N GLN A 50 -1.62 17.50 -6.69
CA GLN A 50 -2.49 17.26 -5.53
C GLN A 50 -2.45 15.77 -5.13
N ALA A 51 -1.42 15.36 -4.40
CA ALA A 51 -1.63 14.39 -3.35
C ALA A 51 -1.62 15.20 -2.05
N THR A 52 -2.81 15.69 -1.65
CA THR A 52 -3.03 15.97 -0.23
C THR A 52 -2.55 14.73 0.50
N LYS A 53 -1.57 14.90 1.39
CA LYS A 53 -1.08 13.81 2.26
C LYS A 53 -2.31 13.02 2.67
N PRO A 54 -2.49 11.74 2.26
CA PRO A 54 -3.58 10.96 2.80
C PRO A 54 -3.47 11.11 4.31
N PRO A 55 -4.58 11.39 5.02
CA PRO A 55 -4.54 11.56 6.47
C PRO A 55 -3.70 10.42 7.02
N PRO A 56 -2.77 10.69 7.97
CA PRO A 56 -1.86 9.67 8.46
C PRO A 56 -2.70 8.43 8.68
N ILE A 57 -2.43 7.36 7.91
CA ILE A 57 -3.07 6.09 8.19
C ILE A 57 -2.61 5.85 9.60
N ALA A 58 -3.52 6.04 10.55
CA ALA A 58 -3.25 5.72 11.92
C ALA A 58 -3.03 4.22 11.86
N HIS A 59 -1.77 3.82 11.72
CA HIS A 59 -1.25 2.68 12.43
C HIS A 59 -1.62 3.01 13.86
N THR A 60 -2.86 2.64 14.23
CA THR A 60 -3.15 2.33 15.61
C THR A 60 -2.15 1.22 15.84
N ASP A 61 -0.99 1.59 16.38
CA ASP A 61 -0.36 0.79 17.39
C ASP A 61 -1.52 0.42 18.30
N ARG A 62 -2.15 -0.72 17.99
CA ARG A 62 -2.96 -1.42 18.96
C ARG A 62 -1.93 -1.85 19.97
N ASP A 63 -1.72 -0.91 20.86
CA ASP A 63 -0.82 -0.95 21.95
C ASP A 63 -0.91 -2.36 22.53
N ARG A 64 0.18 -3.10 22.40
CA ARG A 64 0.34 -4.45 22.96
C ARG A 64 0.20 -4.45 24.49
N SER A 65 0.01 -3.26 25.08
CA SER A 65 -0.20 -2.98 26.49
C SER A 65 -1.67 -2.89 26.94
N GLN A 66 -2.68 -3.19 26.12
CA GLN A 66 -4.03 -3.37 26.69
C GLN A 66 -4.04 -4.64 27.57
N PRO A 67 -4.28 -4.54 28.89
CA PRO A 67 -4.47 -5.73 29.70
C PRO A 67 -5.68 -6.47 29.14
N ARG A 68 -5.48 -7.74 28.78
CA ARG A 68 -6.56 -8.64 28.37
C ARG A 68 -7.70 -8.47 29.37
N ARG A 69 -8.89 -8.10 28.86
CA ARG A 69 -10.11 -7.97 29.66
C ARG A 69 -10.17 -9.11 30.69
N PRO A 70 -10.34 -8.83 32.00
CA PRO A 70 -10.48 -9.88 32.98
C PRO A 70 -11.67 -10.76 32.57
N ALA A 71 -11.47 -12.07 32.66
CA ALA A 71 -12.51 -13.05 32.38
C ALA A 71 -13.74 -12.74 33.23
N ARG A 72 -14.81 -12.34 32.54
CA ARG A 72 -16.24 -12.40 32.87
C ARG A 72 -16.55 -12.60 34.37
N ALA A 73 -17.09 -11.55 34.98
CA ALA A 73 -17.72 -11.60 36.29
C ALA A 73 -18.80 -12.70 36.35
N SER A 74 -18.84 -13.36 37.51
CA SER A 74 -19.81 -14.35 37.97
C SER A 74 -21.25 -13.96 37.61
N GLY A 75 -21.92 -14.76 36.77
CA GLY A 75 -23.35 -14.56 36.47
C GLY A 75 -23.84 -15.01 35.09
N SER A 76 -23.02 -15.67 34.28
CA SER A 76 -23.48 -16.26 33.01
C SER A 76 -23.61 -17.78 33.14
N PRO A 77 -24.68 -18.40 32.60
CA PRO A 77 -24.84 -19.85 32.66
C PRO A 77 -23.61 -20.52 32.03
N ALA A 78 -23.15 -21.59 32.66
CA ALA A 78 -21.96 -22.33 32.25
C ALA A 78 -22.01 -22.63 30.75
N PRO A 79 -20.91 -22.41 29.99
CA PRO A 79 -20.88 -22.80 28.59
C PRO A 79 -21.14 -24.31 28.50
N LEU A 80 -22.02 -24.71 27.57
CA LEU A 80 -22.38 -26.10 27.34
C LEU A 80 -21.09 -26.94 27.18
N PRO A 81 -20.99 -28.10 27.85
CA PRO A 81 -19.79 -28.92 27.77
C PRO A 81 -19.55 -29.35 26.32
N MET A 82 -18.37 -29.02 25.79
CA MET A 82 -17.99 -29.43 24.44
C MET A 82 -17.77 -30.94 24.39
N PRO A 83 -18.38 -31.66 23.43
CA PRO A 83 -18.11 -33.08 23.23
C PRO A 83 -16.61 -33.28 22.94
N ARG A 84 -15.97 -34.20 23.66
CA ARG A 84 -14.61 -34.64 23.33
C ARG A 84 -14.69 -35.79 22.33
N MET A 85 -14.02 -35.64 21.20
CA MET A 85 -13.83 -36.72 20.23
C MET A 85 -13.01 -37.84 20.89
N PRO A 86 -13.52 -39.10 20.93
CA PRO A 86 -12.74 -40.24 21.37
C PRO A 86 -11.49 -40.34 20.50
N LYS A 87 -10.32 -40.51 21.11
CA LYS A 87 -9.14 -40.95 20.37
C LYS A 87 -9.20 -42.47 20.35
N GLU A 88 -9.28 -43.03 19.15
CA GLU A 88 -9.18 -44.46 18.91
C GLU A 88 -7.73 -44.88 19.19
N ASP A 89 -7.57 -45.92 20.01
CA ASP A 89 -6.29 -46.61 20.28
C ASP A 89 -5.97 -47.63 19.17
#